data_AF-A0A818BA25-F1
#
_entry.id   AF-A0A818BA25-F1
#
_cell.length_a   1.000
_cell.length_b   1.000
_cell.length_c   1.000
_cell.angle_alpha   90.00
_cell.angle_beta   90.00
_cell.angle_gamma   90.00
#
_symmetry.space_group_name_H-M   'P 1'
#
loop_
_entity.id
_entity.type
_entity.pdbx_description
1 polymer ?
#
loop_
_entity_poly.entity_id
_entity_poly.type
_entity_poly.pdbx_seq_one_letter_code
_entity_poly.pdbx_strand_id
1 'polypeptide(L)'
;MMASTSKYDLDMSETFTNVSTDTDSISDFNIWSSSEQEEGQDSESDSEKEEEEEVQDTKEYFKERTWRTDRFKPKRSIFDSSKSGISFHLSKIDENSSLDYFRLIFDNTLMEKIIEETNRYILFLMQQKSLSEGRIKAIDTIVSEMFTFFALYMLMSHRKKSRMKDYWSTDSLISTPTFGSIMSRDRFLLLLRFLHFNDNEYQPTNDKLYKIKPIINYLRERFGQLLVPYQNVCIDESLILWKDRLSFKQYIPSKRSRFGIKLYVLCDVNTEIILDFIVYTGATTDMERFSDKGHNLFVDNLFTSVSLFEKLFERSTGACGTVRKDRLGLPEFQAKIGKGPQVYKNTDNMLALKWHDKNDVIILSTIHEPQMKNTERNSTTIQKSVSVIDYNFNIHMIDKADTQISLVECLRKTVKWYRKLFFHMLDLSVFNSYVHNKVNTVKKRKCVDYRLQLIHEVLQTYTVAKPTIGRPTLTDLSTRLTDRQFPSLVPETTNRQTRQRKCV
;
A
#
# COMPACT_ATOMS: atom_id res chain seq x y z
N MET A 1 8.78 -64.46 -5.06
CA MET A 1 9.23 -63.40 -6.00
C MET A 1 8.45 -62.15 -5.64
N MET A 2 9.01 -61.23 -4.85
CA MET A 2 9.88 -60.11 -5.28
C MET A 2 9.28 -59.20 -6.36
N ALA A 3 8.89 -58.00 -5.89
CA ALA A 3 9.16 -56.66 -6.41
C ALA A 3 8.83 -56.30 -7.88
N SER A 4 8.03 -55.24 -8.07
CA SER A 4 8.60 -53.90 -8.30
C SER A 4 7.55 -52.78 -8.07
N THR A 5 7.99 -51.77 -7.33
CA THR A 5 7.29 -50.56 -6.88
C THR A 5 7.42 -49.44 -7.92
N SER A 6 6.43 -48.54 -8.04
CA SER A 6 6.60 -47.20 -8.61
C SER A 6 5.91 -46.17 -7.73
N LYS A 7 6.71 -45.57 -6.84
CA LYS A 7 6.46 -44.34 -6.08
C LYS A 7 6.50 -43.14 -7.02
N TYR A 8 5.67 -42.12 -6.78
CA TYR A 8 6.05 -40.71 -6.51
C TYR A 8 4.76 -39.86 -6.46
N ASP A 9 3.97 -40.04 -5.41
CA ASP A 9 3.12 -38.97 -4.87
C ASP A 9 4.04 -38.07 -4.04
N LEU A 10 4.20 -36.81 -4.45
CA LEU A 10 4.91 -35.80 -3.65
C LEU A 10 3.92 -34.76 -3.15
N ASP A 11 3.79 -34.81 -1.83
CA ASP A 11 3.03 -33.98 -0.93
C ASP A 11 3.27 -32.48 -1.16
N MET A 12 2.18 -31.73 -1.31
CA MET A 12 2.17 -30.29 -1.59
C MET A 12 1.56 -29.51 -0.41
N SER A 13 1.66 -30.07 0.82
CA SER A 13 1.00 -29.54 2.02
C SER A 13 1.92 -28.98 3.12
N GLU A 14 3.23 -29.18 3.07
CA GLU A 14 4.14 -28.62 4.10
C GLU A 14 4.63 -27.21 3.75
N THR A 15 3.81 -26.21 4.06
CA THR A 15 4.26 -24.83 4.43
C THR A 15 3.11 -23.95 4.94
N PHE A 16 1.90 -24.48 5.10
CA PHE A 16 0.72 -23.73 5.52
C PHE A 16 -0.01 -24.36 6.72
N THR A 17 0.70 -24.61 7.82
CA THR A 17 0.06 -24.99 9.09
C THR A 17 0.87 -24.46 10.27
N ASN A 18 0.40 -23.33 10.82
CA ASN A 18 0.30 -23.13 12.26
C ASN A 18 -0.80 -22.08 12.45
N VAL A 19 -1.99 -22.59 12.71
CA VAL A 19 -3.21 -21.87 13.07
C VAL A 19 -3.28 -21.94 14.59
N SER A 20 -2.94 -20.85 15.26
CA SER A 20 -3.45 -20.56 16.60
C SER A 20 -4.74 -19.77 16.40
N THR A 21 -5.84 -20.41 16.78
CA THR A 21 -7.18 -19.85 16.92
C THR A 21 -7.18 -18.79 18.01
N ASP A 22 -7.53 -17.56 17.67
CA ASP A 22 -8.10 -16.61 18.62
C ASP A 22 -9.24 -15.86 17.96
N THR A 23 -10.40 -16.00 18.58
CA THR A 23 -11.67 -15.38 18.28
C THR A 23 -11.68 -13.99 18.90
N ASP A 24 -11.61 -12.93 18.09
CA ASP A 24 -11.82 -11.57 18.59
C ASP A 24 -13.22 -11.06 18.23
N SER A 25 -14.06 -11.09 19.27
CA SER A 25 -15.28 -10.32 19.40
C SER A 25 -15.00 -8.82 19.29
N ILE A 26 -15.85 -8.14 18.52
CA ILE A 26 -15.98 -6.69 18.48
C ILE A 26 -16.51 -6.21 19.83
N SER A 27 -15.70 -5.46 20.58
CA SER A 27 -16.17 -4.40 21.49
C SER A 27 -15.04 -3.48 21.94
N ASP A 28 -15.32 -2.19 21.82
CA ASP A 28 -14.81 -1.04 22.57
C ASP A 28 -13.40 -0.46 22.30
N PHE A 29 -13.47 0.66 21.59
CA PHE A 29 -12.54 1.78 21.58
C PHE A 29 -12.07 2.16 23.00
N ASN A 30 -10.76 2.11 23.24
CA ASN A 30 -10.09 3.00 24.19
C ASN A 30 -8.63 3.26 23.76
N ILE A 31 -8.32 4.55 23.59
CA ILE A 31 -7.02 5.12 23.23
C ILE A 31 -6.39 5.69 24.52
N TRP A 32 -5.21 5.20 24.93
CA TRP A 32 -4.01 5.93 25.44
C TRP A 32 -3.04 4.99 26.19
N SER A 33 -1.72 5.30 26.12
CA SER A 33 -0.59 4.89 27.01
C SER A 33 0.06 3.52 26.73
N SER A 34 1.38 3.31 26.79
CA SER A 34 2.56 4.15 27.04
C SER A 34 3.80 3.45 26.47
N SER A 35 4.86 4.21 26.28
CA SER A 35 6.22 3.80 25.94
C SER A 35 6.88 3.00 27.06
N GLU A 36 7.45 1.84 26.73
CA GLU A 36 8.52 1.19 27.48
C GLU A 36 9.71 0.96 26.54
N GLN A 37 10.88 1.39 27.01
CA GLN A 37 12.19 1.18 26.39
C GLN A 37 12.69 -0.20 26.78
N GLU A 38 13.31 -0.92 25.84
CA GLU A 38 14.27 -1.97 26.16
C GLU A 38 15.52 -1.78 25.30
N GLU A 39 16.66 -1.74 25.99
CA GLU A 39 18.01 -1.60 25.47
C GLU A 39 18.46 -2.89 24.77
N GLY A 40 19.02 -2.75 23.57
CA GLY A 40 19.82 -3.79 22.92
C GLY A 40 21.25 -3.29 22.82
N GLN A 41 22.16 -3.95 23.53
CA GLN A 41 23.61 -3.72 23.47
C GLN A 41 24.14 -4.11 22.09
N ASP A 42 24.85 -3.19 21.43
CA ASP A 42 25.86 -3.50 20.42
C ASP A 42 27.00 -2.48 20.50
N SER A 43 28.21 -2.94 20.18
CA SER A 43 29.52 -2.36 20.46
C SER A 43 29.78 -0.95 19.89
N GLU A 44 29.98 0.01 20.78
CA GLU A 44 30.44 1.39 20.54
C GLU A 44 31.92 1.54 20.89
N SER A 45 32.73 2.15 20.02
CA SER A 45 33.97 2.83 20.46
C SER A 45 34.48 3.88 19.46
N ASP A 46 34.05 3.82 18.18
CA ASP A 46 34.40 4.85 17.18
C ASP A 46 33.21 5.76 16.79
N SER A 47 31.96 5.39 17.10
CA SER A 47 30.76 6.20 16.80
C SER A 47 30.47 7.30 17.83
N GLU A 48 30.91 7.15 19.08
CA GLU A 48 30.62 8.10 20.16
C GLU A 48 31.29 9.46 19.93
N LYS A 49 32.47 9.49 19.31
CA LYS A 49 33.21 10.76 19.08
C LYS A 49 32.60 11.61 17.98
N GLU A 50 32.10 11.00 16.91
CA GLU A 50 31.41 11.72 15.83
C GLU A 50 30.05 12.25 16.30
N GLU A 51 29.31 11.48 17.11
CA GLU A 51 28.04 11.93 17.70
C GLU A 51 28.24 13.06 18.73
N GLU A 52 29.30 13.02 19.55
CA GLU A 52 29.60 14.09 20.50
C GLU A 52 29.98 15.42 19.81
N GLU A 53 30.77 15.38 18.73
CA GLU A 53 31.13 16.57 17.96
C GLU A 53 29.92 17.19 17.23
N GLU A 54 29.04 16.38 16.64
CA GLU A 54 27.81 16.86 15.96
C GLU A 54 26.81 17.44 16.96
N VAL A 55 26.72 16.89 18.17
CA VAL A 55 25.88 17.42 19.27
C VAL A 55 26.45 18.74 19.84
N GLN A 56 27.76 18.93 19.83
CA GLN A 56 28.40 20.16 20.30
C GLN A 56 28.15 21.32 19.31
N ASP A 57 28.36 21.09 18.01
CA ASP A 57 28.16 22.08 16.94
C ASP A 57 26.67 22.49 16.84
N THR A 58 25.75 21.53 16.99
CA THR A 58 24.30 21.83 17.02
C THR A 58 23.86 22.63 18.24
N LYS A 59 24.47 22.44 19.41
CA LYS A 59 24.20 23.29 20.60
C LYS A 59 24.72 24.71 20.39
N GLU A 60 25.86 24.88 19.75
CA GLU A 60 26.43 26.18 19.42
C GLU A 60 25.58 26.94 18.40
N TYR A 61 25.10 26.26 17.35
CA TYR A 61 24.14 26.81 16.37
C TYR A 61 22.89 27.42 17.03
N PHE A 62 22.49 26.93 18.21
CA PHE A 62 21.31 27.40 18.92
C PHE A 62 21.58 28.43 20.02
N LYS A 63 22.84 28.67 20.42
CA LYS A 63 23.19 29.61 21.52
C LYS A 63 22.73 31.04 21.26
N GLU A 64 22.77 31.49 20.02
CA GLU A 64 22.42 32.87 19.66
C GLU A 64 20.90 33.08 19.49
N ARG A 65 20.10 32.00 19.53
CA ARG A 65 18.66 32.11 19.28
C ARG A 65 17.94 32.76 20.45
N THR A 66 17.30 33.89 20.19
CA THR A 66 16.47 34.60 21.17
C THR A 66 14.99 34.28 20.95
N TRP A 67 14.38 33.63 21.94
CA TRP A 67 12.93 33.42 22.00
C TRP A 67 12.27 34.54 22.80
N ARG A 68 11.24 35.16 22.23
CA ARG A 68 10.50 36.29 22.80
C ARG A 68 9.02 35.97 22.97
N THR A 69 8.29 36.84 23.66
CA THR A 69 6.86 36.70 24.01
C THR A 69 6.01 37.86 23.47
N ASP A 70 6.54 38.61 22.51
CA ASP A 70 5.82 39.69 21.85
C ASP A 70 4.77 39.15 20.88
N ARG A 71 4.00 40.06 20.27
CA ARG A 71 2.98 39.66 19.29
C ARG A 71 3.65 39.07 18.05
N PHE A 72 3.55 37.76 17.88
CA PHE A 72 4.02 37.10 16.67
C PHE A 72 3.02 37.25 15.52
N LYS A 73 3.52 37.63 14.34
CA LYS A 73 2.80 37.55 13.07
C LYS A 73 3.70 36.91 12.02
N PRO A 74 3.34 35.73 11.48
CA PRO A 74 4.20 35.00 10.55
C PRO A 74 4.31 35.73 9.20
N LYS A 75 5.51 35.79 8.66
CA LYS A 75 5.78 36.25 7.29
C LYS A 75 5.46 35.12 6.31
N ARG A 76 4.23 35.11 5.79
CA ARG A 76 3.78 34.05 4.87
C ARG A 76 4.37 34.25 3.48
N SER A 77 4.89 33.18 2.89
CA SER A 77 5.24 33.13 1.47
C SER A 77 4.00 33.32 0.60
N ILE A 78 4.18 33.94 -0.57
CA ILE A 78 3.10 34.08 -1.54
C ILE A 78 2.84 32.72 -2.17
N PHE A 79 1.60 32.24 -2.05
CA PHE A 79 1.13 31.04 -2.73
C PHE A 79 0.25 31.43 -3.91
N ASP A 80 0.56 30.93 -5.09
CA ASP A 80 -0.20 31.17 -6.31
C ASP A 80 -1.25 30.06 -6.50
N SER A 81 -2.44 30.27 -5.92
CA SER A 81 -3.54 29.30 -6.01
C SER A 81 -4.06 29.08 -7.42
N SER A 82 -3.75 29.97 -8.37
CA SER A 82 -4.19 29.81 -9.76
C SER A 82 -3.48 28.68 -10.51
N LYS A 83 -2.31 28.26 -10.00
CA LYS A 83 -1.53 27.15 -10.55
C LYS A 83 -1.97 25.79 -10.03
N SER A 84 -2.72 25.74 -8.93
CA SER A 84 -3.20 24.49 -8.34
C SER A 84 -4.39 23.94 -9.11
N GLY A 85 -4.46 22.62 -9.18
CA GLY A 85 -5.57 21.93 -9.82
C GLY A 85 -5.15 20.63 -10.47
N ILE A 86 -6.15 19.91 -10.96
CA ILE A 86 -5.99 18.63 -11.63
C ILE A 86 -5.17 18.83 -12.92
N SER A 87 -4.06 18.09 -13.06
CA SER A 87 -3.08 18.34 -14.13
C SER A 87 -3.38 17.62 -15.45
N PHE A 88 -4.36 16.71 -15.48
CA PHE A 88 -4.71 15.96 -16.68
C PHE A 88 -5.82 16.63 -17.49
N HIS A 89 -5.71 16.56 -18.82
CA HIS A 89 -6.81 16.88 -19.72
C HIS A 89 -7.92 15.83 -19.58
N LEU A 90 -8.92 16.17 -18.76
CA LEU A 90 -10.13 15.38 -18.52
C LEU A 90 -11.00 15.18 -19.78
N SER A 91 -10.67 15.83 -20.90
CA SER A 91 -11.46 15.80 -22.15
C SER A 91 -11.60 14.41 -22.78
N LYS A 92 -10.81 13.43 -22.35
CA LYS A 92 -10.86 12.03 -22.84
C LYS A 92 -11.31 11.02 -21.78
N ILE A 93 -11.77 11.46 -20.62
CA ILE A 93 -12.13 10.59 -19.49
C ILE A 93 -13.65 10.66 -19.31
N ASP A 94 -14.32 9.50 -19.34
CA ASP A 94 -15.71 9.44 -18.90
C ASP A 94 -15.77 9.61 -17.37
N GLU A 95 -16.44 10.66 -16.89
CA GLU A 95 -16.64 10.92 -15.46
C GLU A 95 -17.30 9.77 -14.71
N ASN A 96 -18.02 8.89 -15.42
CA ASN A 96 -18.66 7.72 -14.85
C ASN A 96 -17.82 6.44 -14.92
N SER A 97 -16.74 6.40 -15.71
CA SER A 97 -15.87 5.24 -15.83
C SER A 97 -14.83 5.21 -14.72
N SER A 98 -14.88 4.20 -13.86
CA SER A 98 -13.81 4.00 -12.88
C SER A 98 -12.49 3.56 -13.54
N LEU A 99 -12.58 2.84 -14.66
CA LEU A 99 -11.45 2.34 -15.43
C LEU A 99 -10.63 3.46 -16.07
N ASP A 100 -11.27 4.50 -16.62
CA ASP A 100 -10.56 5.62 -17.24
C ASP A 100 -9.69 6.37 -16.22
N TYR A 101 -10.22 6.62 -15.02
CA TYR A 101 -9.45 7.21 -13.92
C TYR A 101 -8.33 6.30 -13.43
N PHE A 102 -8.57 4.99 -13.34
CA PHE A 102 -7.55 4.03 -12.93
C PHE A 102 -6.40 3.97 -13.94
N ARG A 103 -6.71 4.04 -15.24
CA ARG A 103 -5.71 4.02 -16.33
C ARG A 103 -4.84 5.26 -16.40
N LEU A 104 -5.18 6.37 -15.73
CA LEU A 104 -4.25 7.50 -15.56
C LEU A 104 -2.98 7.10 -14.79
N ILE A 105 -3.12 6.10 -13.92
CA ILE A 105 -2.08 5.63 -13.00
C ILE A 105 -1.54 4.27 -13.46
N PHE A 106 -2.46 3.35 -13.77
CA PHE A 106 -2.19 1.97 -14.09
C PHE A 106 -2.52 1.68 -15.56
N ASP A 107 -1.72 2.26 -16.45
CA ASP A 107 -1.88 2.18 -17.90
C ASP A 107 -1.29 0.89 -18.51
N ASN A 108 -1.45 0.74 -19.82
CA ASN A 108 -0.87 -0.40 -20.55
C ASN A 108 0.66 -0.40 -20.48
N THR A 109 1.31 0.78 -20.44
CA THR A 109 2.77 0.90 -20.31
C THR A 109 3.28 0.24 -19.03
N LEU A 110 2.64 0.50 -17.88
CA LEU A 110 2.97 -0.16 -16.63
C LEU A 110 2.70 -1.66 -16.71
N MET A 111 1.57 -2.03 -17.31
CA MET A 111 1.18 -3.44 -17.43
C MET A 111 2.19 -4.24 -18.26
N GLU A 112 2.62 -3.70 -19.39
CA GLU A 112 3.61 -4.30 -20.28
C GLU A 112 4.95 -4.51 -19.56
N LYS A 113 5.40 -3.54 -18.75
CA LYS A 113 6.61 -3.70 -17.91
C LYS A 113 6.47 -4.85 -16.91
N ILE A 114 5.32 -4.97 -16.24
CA ILE A 114 5.07 -6.07 -15.29
C ILE A 114 5.08 -7.42 -16.02
N ILE A 115 4.48 -7.47 -17.21
CA ILE A 115 4.41 -8.68 -18.03
C ILE A 115 5.79 -9.10 -18.51
N GLU A 116 6.58 -8.15 -19.02
CA GLU A 116 7.95 -8.38 -19.48
C GLU A 116 8.80 -9.00 -18.36
N GLU A 117 8.80 -8.39 -17.18
CA GLU A 117 9.60 -8.86 -16.05
C GLU A 117 9.07 -10.18 -15.46
N THR A 118 7.76 -10.40 -15.52
CA THR A 118 7.16 -11.69 -15.15
C THR A 118 7.60 -12.80 -16.10
N ASN A 119 7.52 -12.57 -17.41
CA ASN A 119 7.96 -13.50 -18.45
C ASN A 119 9.47 -13.76 -18.36
N ARG A 120 10.28 -12.71 -18.15
CA ARG A 120 11.74 -12.84 -17.94
C ARG A 120 12.06 -13.70 -16.71
N TYR A 121 11.35 -13.50 -15.60
CA TYR A 121 11.54 -14.31 -14.39
C TYR A 121 11.23 -15.80 -14.60
N ILE A 122 10.22 -16.10 -15.43
CA ILE A 122 9.89 -17.49 -15.81
C ILE A 122 11.07 -18.11 -16.55
N LEU A 123 11.58 -17.43 -17.57
CA LEU A 123 12.74 -17.88 -18.36
C LEU A 123 13.98 -18.10 -17.48
N PHE A 124 14.26 -17.18 -16.55
CA PHE A 124 15.36 -17.31 -15.59
C PHE A 124 15.26 -18.60 -14.76
N LEU A 125 14.07 -18.91 -14.23
CA LEU A 125 13.86 -20.14 -13.44
C LEU A 125 13.98 -21.42 -14.28
N MET A 126 13.72 -21.35 -15.58
CA MET A 126 13.94 -22.48 -16.50
C MET A 126 15.41 -22.80 -16.66
N GLN A 127 16.23 -21.77 -16.88
CA GLN A 127 17.68 -21.94 -17.05
C GLN A 127 18.30 -22.56 -15.80
N GLN A 128 17.78 -22.24 -14.61
CA GLN A 128 18.19 -22.86 -13.35
C GLN A 128 17.63 -24.27 -13.11
N LYS A 129 17.06 -24.94 -14.13
CA LYS A 129 16.42 -26.27 -14.07
C LYS A 129 15.37 -26.42 -12.96
N SER A 130 14.80 -25.31 -12.50
CA SER A 130 13.79 -25.29 -11.45
C SER A 130 12.37 -25.49 -11.99
N LEU A 131 12.19 -25.56 -13.32
CA LEU A 131 10.92 -25.74 -14.03
C LEU A 131 11.10 -26.63 -15.28
N SER A 132 10.09 -27.45 -15.59
CA SER A 132 10.03 -28.32 -16.78
C SER A 132 9.44 -27.62 -18.01
N GLU A 133 10.02 -27.82 -19.21
CA GLU A 133 9.65 -27.21 -20.52
C GLU A 133 8.14 -27.24 -20.86
N GLY A 134 7.45 -28.35 -20.57
CA GLY A 134 6.02 -28.49 -20.87
C GLY A 134 5.09 -27.51 -20.13
N ARG A 135 5.55 -26.90 -19.02
CA ARG A 135 4.78 -25.89 -18.29
C ARG A 135 4.88 -24.50 -18.92
N ILE A 136 5.84 -24.23 -19.81
CA ILE A 136 6.26 -22.88 -20.25
C ILE A 136 5.46 -22.32 -21.41
N LYS A 137 5.08 -23.14 -22.41
CA LYS A 137 4.18 -22.70 -23.49
C LYS A 137 2.79 -22.23 -22.98
N ALA A 138 2.48 -22.49 -21.71
CA ALA A 138 1.27 -22.04 -21.04
C ALA A 138 1.49 -20.78 -20.17
N ILE A 139 2.67 -20.15 -20.17
CA ILE A 139 2.99 -19.07 -19.23
C ILE A 139 2.99 -17.67 -19.84
N ASP A 140 3.30 -17.51 -21.13
CA ASP A 140 3.18 -16.21 -21.81
C ASP A 140 1.84 -15.56 -21.46
N THR A 141 1.93 -14.37 -20.88
CA THR A 141 0.78 -13.60 -20.43
C THR A 141 0.70 -12.31 -21.25
N ILE A 142 -0.52 -11.84 -21.45
CA ILE A 142 -0.83 -10.64 -22.23
C ILE A 142 -1.51 -9.62 -21.33
N VAL A 143 -1.56 -8.37 -21.81
CA VAL A 143 -2.14 -7.23 -21.09
C VAL A 143 -3.54 -7.55 -20.55
N SER A 144 -4.41 -8.11 -21.38
CA SER A 144 -5.78 -8.43 -20.98
C SER A 144 -5.85 -9.45 -19.84
N GLU A 145 -5.04 -10.50 -19.91
CA GLU A 145 -5.00 -11.53 -18.88
C GLU A 145 -4.46 -11.00 -17.55
N MET A 146 -3.44 -10.14 -17.57
CA MET A 146 -2.88 -9.55 -16.35
C MET A 146 -3.86 -8.56 -15.70
N PHE A 147 -4.58 -7.76 -16.48
CA PHE A 147 -5.69 -6.93 -15.97
C PHE A 147 -6.79 -7.80 -15.34
N THR A 148 -7.21 -8.87 -16.01
CA THR A 148 -8.18 -9.83 -15.45
C THR A 148 -7.68 -10.47 -14.16
N PHE A 149 -6.41 -10.86 -14.09
CA PHE A 149 -5.77 -11.39 -12.88
C PHE A 149 -5.84 -10.39 -11.71
N PHE A 150 -5.46 -9.13 -11.93
CA PHE A 150 -5.53 -8.11 -10.88
C PHE A 150 -6.97 -7.77 -10.50
N ALA A 151 -7.92 -7.75 -11.44
CA ALA A 151 -9.34 -7.57 -11.12
C ALA A 151 -9.88 -8.69 -10.23
N LEU A 152 -9.55 -9.95 -10.52
CA LEU A 152 -9.89 -11.07 -9.66
C LEU A 152 -9.22 -10.92 -8.28
N TYR A 153 -7.95 -10.55 -8.24
CA TYR A 153 -7.23 -10.33 -6.97
C TYR A 153 -7.88 -9.21 -6.14
N MET A 154 -8.29 -8.11 -6.78
CA MET A 154 -9.05 -7.03 -6.14
C MET A 154 -10.42 -7.50 -5.63
N LEU A 155 -11.13 -8.34 -6.39
CA LEU A 155 -12.42 -8.93 -5.97
C LEU A 155 -12.28 -9.80 -4.72
N MET A 156 -11.14 -10.44 -4.53
CA MET A 156 -10.88 -11.24 -3.32
C MET A 156 -10.88 -10.42 -2.03
N SER A 157 -10.69 -9.09 -2.08
CA SER A 157 -10.79 -8.24 -0.89
C SER A 157 -12.24 -8.00 -0.45
N HIS A 158 -13.19 -7.99 -1.40
CA HIS A 158 -14.64 -7.92 -1.11
C HIS A 158 -15.19 -9.24 -0.57
N ARG A 159 -14.57 -10.37 -0.94
CA ARG A 159 -14.97 -11.72 -0.52
C ARG A 159 -13.79 -12.45 0.08
N LYS A 160 -13.30 -12.04 1.25
CA LYS A 160 -12.14 -12.69 1.89
C LYS A 160 -12.48 -14.14 2.28
N LYS A 161 -11.74 -15.10 1.70
CA LYS A 161 -11.75 -16.52 2.05
C LYS A 161 -10.43 -16.92 2.68
N SER A 162 -10.47 -17.93 3.55
CA SER A 162 -9.34 -18.40 4.32
C SER A 162 -8.21 -18.94 3.45
N ARG A 163 -8.51 -19.76 2.43
CA ARG A 163 -7.51 -20.34 1.52
C ARG A 163 -7.68 -19.82 0.10
N MET A 164 -6.56 -19.62 -0.59
CA MET A 164 -6.56 -19.14 -1.98
C MET A 164 -7.34 -20.08 -2.92
N LYS A 165 -7.26 -21.39 -2.72
CA LYS A 165 -7.99 -22.37 -3.54
C LYS A 165 -9.51 -22.32 -3.35
N ASP A 166 -9.99 -21.80 -2.22
CA ASP A 166 -11.42 -21.80 -1.89
C ASP A 166 -12.22 -20.86 -2.81
N TYR A 167 -11.57 -19.90 -3.46
CA TYR A 167 -12.18 -19.05 -4.49
C TYR A 167 -12.72 -19.84 -5.68
N TRP A 168 -12.15 -21.02 -5.94
CA TRP A 168 -12.57 -21.95 -6.99
C TRP A 168 -13.26 -23.21 -6.43
N SER A 169 -13.68 -23.18 -5.16
CA SER A 169 -14.40 -24.31 -4.56
C SER A 169 -15.77 -24.49 -5.24
N THR A 170 -16.13 -25.76 -5.46
CA THR A 170 -17.48 -26.17 -5.90
C THR A 170 -18.39 -26.54 -4.73
N ASP A 171 -17.86 -26.53 -3.50
CA ASP A 171 -18.65 -26.73 -2.27
C ASP A 171 -19.71 -25.64 -2.17
N SER A 172 -20.98 -26.04 -2.00
CA SER A 172 -22.14 -25.13 -2.03
C SER A 172 -22.09 -24.05 -0.95
N LEU A 173 -21.47 -24.30 0.21
CA LEU A 173 -21.41 -23.35 1.32
C LEU A 173 -20.46 -22.18 1.05
N ILE A 174 -19.44 -22.43 0.23
CA ILE A 174 -18.39 -21.45 -0.06
C ILE A 174 -18.23 -21.19 -1.55
N SER A 175 -19.11 -21.67 -2.41
CA SER A 175 -18.98 -21.52 -3.87
C SER A 175 -19.04 -20.03 -4.27
N THR A 176 -18.11 -19.61 -5.12
CA THR A 176 -18.10 -18.29 -5.76
C THR A 176 -17.83 -18.44 -7.25
N PRO A 177 -18.87 -18.75 -8.06
CA PRO A 177 -18.71 -19.18 -9.45
C PRO A 177 -17.92 -18.21 -10.34
N THR A 178 -18.01 -16.90 -10.05
CA THR A 178 -17.35 -15.82 -10.79
C THR A 178 -15.85 -16.02 -10.99
N PHE A 179 -15.12 -16.55 -9.99
CA PHE A 179 -13.68 -16.74 -10.12
C PHE A 179 -13.32 -17.80 -11.17
N GLY A 180 -13.99 -18.96 -11.11
CA GLY A 180 -13.73 -20.08 -12.02
C GLY A 180 -14.25 -19.85 -13.44
N SER A 181 -15.33 -19.08 -13.60
CA SER A 181 -15.83 -18.72 -14.93
C SER A 181 -14.83 -17.83 -15.66
N ILE A 182 -14.20 -16.88 -14.97
CA ILE A 182 -13.25 -15.91 -15.54
C ILE A 182 -11.88 -16.56 -15.79
N MET A 183 -11.20 -17.06 -14.75
CA MET A 183 -9.85 -17.61 -14.86
C MET A 183 -9.76 -18.96 -14.13
N SER A 184 -9.02 -19.92 -14.68
CA SER A 184 -8.83 -21.20 -13.97
C SER A 184 -8.00 -20.99 -12.71
N ARG A 185 -8.26 -21.79 -11.68
CA ARG A 185 -7.50 -21.78 -10.42
C ARG A 185 -6.00 -21.86 -10.68
N ASP A 186 -5.61 -22.83 -11.51
CA ASP A 186 -4.20 -23.13 -11.74
C ASP A 186 -3.52 -22.00 -12.50
N ARG A 187 -4.20 -21.37 -13.47
CA ARG A 187 -3.66 -20.18 -14.17
C ARG A 187 -3.47 -19.01 -13.22
N PHE A 188 -4.46 -18.72 -12.37
CA PHE A 188 -4.35 -17.65 -11.38
C PHE A 188 -3.18 -17.89 -10.41
N LEU A 189 -3.03 -19.11 -9.90
CA LEU A 189 -1.94 -19.47 -9.00
C LEU A 189 -0.58 -19.41 -9.70
N LEU A 190 -0.49 -19.75 -10.98
CA LEU A 190 0.73 -19.61 -11.78
C LEU A 190 1.12 -18.13 -11.94
N LEU A 191 0.19 -17.26 -12.33
CA LEU A 191 0.44 -15.82 -12.44
C LEU A 191 0.90 -15.23 -11.09
N LEU A 192 0.19 -15.56 -10.00
CA LEU A 192 0.58 -15.12 -8.66
C LEU A 192 1.96 -15.65 -8.24
N ARG A 193 2.30 -16.89 -8.63
CA ARG A 193 3.60 -17.51 -8.34
C ARG A 193 4.74 -16.83 -9.09
N PHE A 194 4.54 -16.42 -10.34
CA PHE A 194 5.59 -15.87 -11.18
C PHE A 194 5.64 -14.34 -11.23
N LEU A 195 4.63 -13.64 -10.70
CA LEU A 195 4.60 -12.18 -10.65
C LEU A 195 5.93 -11.58 -10.16
N HIS A 196 6.53 -10.75 -11.01
CA HIS A 196 7.85 -10.17 -10.82
C HIS A 196 7.94 -8.80 -11.50
N PHE A 197 8.91 -7.95 -11.11
CA PHE A 197 8.87 -6.51 -11.45
C PHE A 197 10.21 -5.89 -11.82
N ASN A 198 11.28 -6.68 -11.82
CA ASN A 198 12.60 -6.22 -12.23
C ASN A 198 13.46 -7.43 -12.58
N ASP A 199 14.51 -7.22 -13.36
CA ASP A 199 15.44 -8.29 -13.69
C ASP A 199 16.04 -8.88 -12.41
N ASN A 200 16.42 -10.16 -12.39
CA ASN A 200 17.21 -10.71 -11.29
C ASN A 200 18.70 -10.78 -11.63
N GLU A 201 19.08 -10.64 -12.91
CA GLU A 201 20.49 -10.71 -13.33
C GLU A 201 21.29 -9.48 -12.88
N TYR A 202 20.64 -8.33 -12.69
CA TYR A 202 21.29 -7.05 -12.38
C TYR A 202 21.07 -6.58 -10.94
N GLN A 203 21.01 -7.50 -9.97
CA GLN A 203 20.76 -7.13 -8.57
C GLN A 203 21.93 -6.30 -8.01
N PRO A 204 21.70 -5.02 -7.65
CA PRO A 204 22.72 -4.16 -7.06
C PRO A 204 22.95 -4.54 -5.60
N THR A 205 24.15 -4.27 -5.12
CA THR A 205 24.57 -4.59 -3.75
C THR A 205 23.84 -3.74 -2.70
N ASN A 206 23.49 -2.48 -3.03
CA ASN A 206 23.06 -1.47 -2.06
C ASN A 206 21.63 -0.95 -2.24
N ASP A 207 20.79 -1.57 -3.09
CA ASP A 207 19.37 -1.18 -3.22
C ASP A 207 18.43 -2.27 -2.66
N LYS A 208 17.96 -2.05 -1.42
CA LYS A 208 17.01 -2.96 -0.74
C LYS A 208 15.66 -3.06 -1.47
N LEU A 209 15.31 -2.09 -2.32
CA LEU A 209 14.04 -2.03 -3.04
C LEU A 209 14.14 -2.53 -4.49
N TYR A 210 15.32 -2.94 -4.94
CA TYR A 210 15.61 -3.31 -6.32
C TYR A 210 14.51 -4.17 -6.98
N LYS A 211 14.00 -5.18 -6.27
CA LYS A 211 12.98 -6.12 -6.80
C LYS A 211 11.66 -5.47 -7.25
N ILE A 212 11.42 -4.21 -6.89
CA ILE A 212 10.19 -3.47 -7.23
C ILE A 212 10.44 -1.98 -7.52
N LYS A 213 11.70 -1.53 -7.49
CA LYS A 213 12.08 -0.13 -7.73
C LYS A 213 11.49 0.44 -9.03
N PRO A 214 11.46 -0.27 -10.18
CA PRO A 214 10.86 0.26 -11.40
C PRO A 214 9.38 0.64 -11.24
N ILE A 215 8.62 -0.18 -10.50
CA ILE A 215 7.18 0.06 -10.24
C ILE A 215 7.00 1.21 -9.25
N ILE A 216 7.82 1.28 -8.20
CA ILE A 216 7.82 2.41 -7.25
C ILE A 216 8.04 3.71 -8.01
N ASN A 217 9.10 3.80 -8.81
CA ASN A 217 9.45 5.02 -9.54
C ASN A 217 8.32 5.43 -10.50
N TYR A 218 7.76 4.46 -11.23
CA TYR A 218 6.65 4.71 -12.16
C TYR A 218 5.41 5.27 -11.46
N LEU A 219 4.98 4.63 -10.37
CA LEU A 219 3.78 5.06 -9.64
C LEU A 219 3.99 6.41 -8.93
N ARG A 220 5.17 6.65 -8.36
CA ARG A 220 5.53 7.95 -7.77
C ARG A 220 5.50 9.08 -8.80
N GLU A 221 5.92 8.82 -10.04
CA GLU A 221 5.81 9.78 -11.13
C GLU A 221 4.35 10.05 -11.49
N ARG A 222 3.56 8.99 -11.69
CA ARG A 222 2.12 9.12 -12.02
C ARG A 222 1.33 9.85 -10.93
N PHE A 223 1.59 9.55 -9.66
CA PHE A 223 0.92 10.20 -8.53
C PHE A 223 1.19 11.71 -8.51
N GLY A 224 2.45 12.11 -8.70
CA GLY A 224 2.84 13.52 -8.76
C GLY A 224 2.29 14.27 -9.98
N GLN A 225 1.84 13.55 -11.02
CA GLN A 225 1.21 14.12 -12.21
C GLN A 225 -0.32 14.26 -12.08
N LEU A 226 -0.96 13.68 -11.05
CA LEU A 226 -2.42 13.77 -10.90
C LEU A 226 -2.90 15.18 -10.55
N LEU A 227 -2.09 15.91 -9.78
CA LEU A 227 -2.48 17.17 -9.18
C LEU A 227 -1.27 18.11 -9.07
N VAL A 228 -1.45 19.37 -9.48
CA VAL A 228 -0.62 20.46 -8.96
C VAL A 228 -1.20 20.83 -7.59
N PRO A 229 -0.49 20.54 -6.49
CA PRO A 229 -1.08 20.57 -5.15
C PRO A 229 -1.59 21.96 -4.75
N TYR A 230 -2.60 21.97 -3.88
CA TYR A 230 -3.07 23.15 -3.18
C TYR A 230 -2.08 23.56 -2.07
N GLN A 231 -2.41 24.64 -1.36
CA GLN A 231 -1.48 25.24 -0.42
C GLN A 231 -1.06 24.28 0.69
N ASN A 232 -2.01 23.52 1.26
CA ASN A 232 -1.77 22.67 2.42
C ASN A 232 -1.50 21.23 1.99
N VAL A 233 -0.35 20.70 2.41
CA VAL A 233 0.06 19.32 2.19
C VAL A 233 0.51 18.70 3.51
N CYS A 234 0.36 17.39 3.66
CA CYS A 234 0.78 16.70 4.88
C CYS A 234 1.65 15.47 4.57
N ILE A 235 2.58 15.17 5.48
CA ILE A 235 3.35 13.93 5.48
C ILE A 235 3.08 13.20 6.78
N ASP A 236 2.79 11.91 6.64
CA ASP A 236 2.64 11.00 7.77
C ASP A 236 2.97 9.57 7.35
N GLU A 237 2.91 8.67 8.32
CA GLU A 237 3.43 7.33 8.27
C GLU A 237 2.32 6.31 8.06
N SER A 238 2.48 5.49 7.02
CA SER A 238 1.67 4.30 6.79
C SER A 238 2.50 3.03 7.04
N LEU A 239 1.84 1.94 7.42
CA LEU A 239 2.53 0.70 7.82
C LEU A 239 1.86 -0.54 7.23
N ILE A 240 2.56 -1.20 6.31
CA ILE A 240 2.10 -2.45 5.71
C ILE A 240 2.53 -3.62 6.61
N LEU A 241 1.57 -4.34 7.19
CA LEU A 241 1.84 -5.48 8.07
C LEU A 241 2.84 -6.47 7.42
N TRP A 242 3.94 -6.78 8.10
CA TRP A 242 4.93 -7.77 7.67
C TRP A 242 5.62 -8.37 8.90
N LYS A 243 5.49 -9.69 9.10
CA LYS A 243 6.04 -10.37 10.29
C LYS A 243 7.36 -11.10 10.02
N ASP A 244 7.60 -11.51 8.78
CA ASP A 244 8.76 -12.32 8.41
C ASP A 244 10.08 -11.53 8.42
N ARG A 245 11.18 -12.22 8.09
CA ARG A 245 12.52 -11.63 8.00
C ARG A 245 12.58 -10.65 6.83
N LEU A 246 12.95 -9.40 7.13
CA LEU A 246 13.18 -8.35 6.15
C LEU A 246 14.06 -7.29 6.80
N SER A 247 15.16 -6.90 6.14
CA SER A 247 16.20 -6.03 6.71
C SER A 247 15.74 -4.60 7.00
N PHE A 248 14.61 -4.17 6.45
CA PHE A 248 14.02 -2.85 6.67
C PHE A 248 12.62 -2.90 7.30
N LYS A 249 12.23 -4.04 7.89
CA LYS A 249 11.02 -4.13 8.71
C LYS A 249 11.13 -3.19 9.90
N GLN A 250 10.06 -2.45 10.17
CA GLN A 250 9.94 -1.54 11.30
C GLN A 250 9.00 -2.10 12.36
N TYR A 251 9.28 -1.74 13.61
CA TYR A 251 8.38 -1.96 14.75
C TYR A 251 7.82 -0.61 15.20
N ILE A 252 6.50 -0.45 15.16
CA ILE A 252 5.79 0.77 15.58
C ILE A 252 4.71 0.36 16.60
N PRO A 253 4.99 0.45 17.91
CA PRO A 253 4.09 -0.04 18.97
C PRO A 253 2.67 0.56 18.91
N SER A 254 2.56 1.82 18.51
CA SER A 254 1.32 2.59 18.46
C SER A 254 0.38 2.19 17.32
N LYS A 255 0.88 1.55 16.27
CA LYS A 255 0.06 1.12 15.13
C LYS A 255 -0.51 -0.28 15.39
N ARG A 256 -1.75 -0.52 14.93
CA ARG A 256 -2.42 -1.84 15.04
C ARG A 256 -1.56 -2.98 14.48
N SER A 257 -0.94 -2.74 13.32
CA SER A 257 0.02 -3.64 12.69
C SER A 257 1.43 -3.36 13.20
N ARG A 258 1.77 -3.72 14.45
CA ARG A 258 3.03 -3.30 15.09
C ARG A 258 4.32 -3.60 14.30
N PHE A 259 4.33 -4.61 13.43
CA PHE A 259 5.49 -4.95 12.59
C PHE A 259 5.15 -4.81 11.11
N GLY A 260 5.97 -4.08 10.35
CA GLY A 260 5.64 -3.83 8.95
C GLY A 260 6.71 -3.16 8.10
N ILE A 261 6.38 -2.97 6.82
CA ILE A 261 7.12 -2.11 5.90
C ILE A 261 6.55 -0.70 6.10
N LYS A 262 7.37 0.23 6.59
CA LYS A 262 6.99 1.62 6.83
C LYS A 262 7.07 2.43 5.54
N LEU A 263 6.04 3.21 5.28
CA LEU A 263 5.98 4.19 4.21
C LEU A 263 5.78 5.58 4.80
N TYR A 264 6.41 6.58 4.19
CA TYR A 264 6.04 7.98 4.37
C TYR A 264 5.19 8.39 3.19
N VAL A 265 4.00 8.92 3.45
CA VAL A 265 3.00 9.26 2.43
C VAL A 265 2.82 10.77 2.42
N LEU A 266 2.91 11.38 1.24
CA LEU A 266 2.63 12.79 1.02
C LEU A 266 1.24 12.95 0.40
N CYS A 267 0.40 13.76 1.02
CA CYS A 267 -0.98 13.96 0.61
C CYS A 267 -1.31 15.46 0.45
N ASP A 268 -2.09 15.79 -0.58
CA ASP A 268 -2.74 17.09 -0.70
C ASP A 268 -3.97 17.13 0.21
N VAL A 269 -4.01 18.09 1.14
CA VAL A 269 -5.09 18.12 2.15
C VAL A 269 -6.42 18.51 1.54
N ASN A 270 -6.42 19.36 0.51
CA ASN A 270 -7.65 19.89 -0.06
C ASN A 270 -8.42 18.82 -0.86
N THR A 271 -7.71 17.93 -1.54
CA THR A 271 -8.28 16.91 -2.41
C THR A 271 -8.25 15.49 -1.83
N GLU A 272 -7.37 15.22 -0.84
CA GLU A 272 -7.04 13.88 -0.33
C GLU A 272 -6.20 13.03 -1.31
N ILE A 273 -5.68 13.60 -2.40
CA ILE A 273 -4.85 12.87 -3.37
C ILE A 273 -3.46 12.62 -2.78
N ILE A 274 -3.00 11.37 -2.86
CA ILE A 274 -1.63 11.01 -2.52
C ILE A 274 -0.72 11.46 -3.67
N LEU A 275 0.18 12.39 -3.37
CA LEU A 275 1.10 12.99 -4.35
C LEU A 275 2.38 12.17 -4.48
N ASP A 276 2.83 11.56 -3.37
CA ASP A 276 4.04 10.77 -3.35
C ASP A 276 4.07 9.80 -2.17
N PHE A 277 4.95 8.81 -2.23
CA PHE A 277 5.28 7.98 -1.09
C PHE A 277 6.74 7.51 -1.16
N ILE A 278 7.32 7.25 0.01
CA ILE A 278 8.69 6.76 0.14
C ILE A 278 8.67 5.54 1.05
N VAL A 279 9.31 4.46 0.61
CA VAL A 279 9.48 3.25 1.44
C VAL A 279 10.72 3.45 2.31
N TYR A 280 10.54 3.40 3.62
CA TYR A 280 11.64 3.57 4.56
C TYR A 280 12.54 2.33 4.54
N THR A 281 13.84 2.55 4.30
CA THR A 281 14.85 1.48 4.20
C THR A 281 16.01 1.60 5.20
N GLY A 282 15.91 2.56 6.13
CA GLY A 282 16.95 2.95 7.07
C GLY A 282 17.48 4.36 6.78
N ALA A 283 18.68 4.67 7.30
CA ALA A 283 19.29 5.99 7.23
C ALA A 283 19.52 6.51 5.80
N THR A 284 19.73 5.62 4.82
CA THR A 284 19.99 5.97 3.41
C THR A 284 18.72 6.27 2.60
N THR A 285 17.59 6.56 3.26
CA THR A 285 16.32 6.84 2.59
C THR A 285 16.33 8.27 2.04
N ASP A 286 16.33 8.42 0.73
CA ASP A 286 16.29 9.71 0.04
C ASP A 286 14.86 10.31 -0.02
N MET A 287 14.74 11.60 0.33
CA MET A 287 13.49 12.35 0.53
C MET A 287 13.32 13.58 -0.40
N GLU A 288 14.11 13.69 -1.49
CA GLU A 288 14.22 14.90 -2.34
C GLU A 288 13.03 15.24 -3.29
N ARG A 289 11.80 15.44 -2.79
CA ARG A 289 10.68 15.86 -3.67
C ARG A 289 9.85 17.08 -3.25
N PHE A 290 10.24 17.78 -2.19
CA PHE A 290 9.51 18.98 -1.80
C PHE A 290 9.95 20.22 -2.58
N SER A 291 8.95 20.91 -3.16
CA SER A 291 9.12 22.08 -4.01
C SER A 291 8.89 23.38 -3.26
N ASP A 292 9.74 24.37 -3.53
CA ASP A 292 9.76 25.71 -2.92
C ASP A 292 8.67 26.63 -3.52
N LYS A 293 7.40 26.24 -3.38
CA LYS A 293 6.25 26.88 -4.07
C LYS A 293 5.26 27.58 -3.13
N GLY A 294 5.66 27.94 -1.91
CA GLY A 294 4.76 28.63 -0.97
C GLY A 294 3.75 27.71 -0.28
N HIS A 295 4.00 26.39 -0.27
CA HIS A 295 3.13 25.42 0.41
C HIS A 295 3.24 25.52 1.93
N ASN A 296 2.21 25.04 2.63
CA ASN A 296 2.20 24.79 4.05
C ASN A 296 2.28 23.28 4.29
N LEU A 297 3.36 22.83 4.91
CA LEU A 297 3.64 21.45 5.24
C LEU A 297 3.18 21.13 6.67
N PHE A 298 2.31 20.14 6.82
CA PHE A 298 1.90 19.59 8.10
C PHE A 298 2.58 18.25 8.37
N VAL A 299 3.25 18.11 9.51
CA VAL A 299 4.04 16.90 9.84
C VAL A 299 3.93 16.50 11.31
N ASP A 300 4.00 15.20 11.60
CA ASP A 300 4.08 14.69 12.98
C ASP A 300 5.48 14.88 13.61
N ASN A 301 5.58 14.68 14.92
CA ASN A 301 6.75 14.90 15.76
C ASN A 301 8.05 14.21 15.35
N LEU A 302 7.99 13.16 14.51
CA LEU A 302 9.19 12.55 13.96
C LEU A 302 9.95 13.55 13.07
N PHE A 303 9.22 14.36 12.31
CA PHE A 303 9.75 15.28 11.31
C PHE A 303 9.87 16.72 11.82
N THR A 304 9.44 17.00 13.04
CA THR A 304 9.44 18.38 13.55
C THR A 304 10.72 18.69 14.32
N SER A 305 11.46 19.68 13.85
CA SER A 305 12.60 20.28 14.54
C SER A 305 12.74 21.75 14.20
N VAL A 306 13.40 22.51 15.07
CA VAL A 306 13.65 23.95 14.87
C VAL A 306 14.47 24.19 13.60
N SER A 307 15.59 23.49 13.44
CA SER A 307 16.49 23.65 12.28
C SER A 307 15.81 23.29 10.96
N LEU A 308 14.98 22.24 10.92
CA LEU A 308 14.24 21.91 9.70
C LEU A 308 13.22 22.99 9.35
N PHE A 309 12.47 23.48 10.34
CA PHE A 309 11.42 24.48 10.10
C PHE A 309 12.00 25.82 9.65
N GLU A 310 13.18 26.19 10.12
CA GLU A 310 13.95 27.34 9.62
C GLU A 310 14.35 27.14 8.14
N LYS A 311 14.95 25.99 7.80
CA LYS A 311 15.32 25.67 6.41
C LYS A 311 14.12 25.64 5.47
N LEU A 312 12.99 25.09 5.90
CA LEU A 312 11.74 25.10 5.12
C LEU A 312 11.26 26.54 4.90
N PHE A 313 11.29 27.36 5.94
CA PHE A 313 10.89 28.76 5.85
C PHE A 313 11.78 29.57 4.88
N GLU A 314 13.10 29.39 4.93
CA GLU A 314 14.06 29.99 3.99
C GLU A 314 13.77 29.58 2.54
N ARG A 315 13.31 28.35 2.35
CA ARG A 315 12.85 27.80 1.07
C ARG A 315 11.40 28.13 0.73
N SER A 316 10.84 29.19 1.32
CA SER A 316 9.46 29.63 1.08
C SER A 316 8.42 28.52 1.30
N THR A 317 8.64 27.65 2.27
CA THR A 317 7.71 26.60 2.68
C THR A 317 7.30 26.83 4.14
N GLY A 318 6.02 27.12 4.33
CA GLY A 318 5.42 27.18 5.66
C GLY A 318 5.35 25.78 6.27
N ALA A 319 5.43 25.68 7.60
CA ALA A 319 5.36 24.39 8.28
C ALA A 319 4.58 24.48 9.61
N CYS A 320 3.93 23.38 9.98
CA CYS A 320 3.26 23.20 11.25
C CYS A 320 3.34 21.73 11.70
N GLY A 321 3.76 21.49 12.94
CA GLY A 321 3.87 20.12 13.44
C GLY A 321 3.92 20.05 14.95
N THR A 322 3.54 18.90 15.50
CA THR A 322 3.80 18.59 16.91
C THR A 322 5.29 18.38 17.11
N VAL A 323 5.83 18.72 18.26
CA VAL A 323 7.26 18.55 18.57
C VAL A 323 7.43 17.89 19.92
N ARG A 324 8.44 17.02 20.04
CA ARG A 324 8.80 16.42 21.34
C ARG A 324 9.50 17.47 22.21
N LYS A 325 9.22 17.45 23.52
CA LYS A 325 9.72 18.43 24.49
C LYS A 325 11.25 18.48 24.62
N ASP A 326 11.92 17.39 24.27
CA ASP A 326 13.35 17.14 24.34
C ASP A 326 14.09 17.52 23.04
N ARG A 327 13.38 18.01 22.01
CA ARG A 327 14.05 18.48 20.78
C ARG A 327 14.92 19.70 21.06
N LEU A 328 16.16 19.66 20.56
CA LEU A 328 17.11 20.75 20.63
C LEU A 328 16.57 22.04 19.97
N GLY A 329 16.96 23.18 20.54
CA GLY A 329 16.61 24.51 20.04
C GLY A 329 15.24 25.04 20.47
N LEU A 330 14.40 24.22 21.11
CA LEU A 330 13.12 24.66 21.68
C LEU A 330 13.31 25.64 22.85
N PRO A 331 12.36 26.57 23.05
CA PRO A 331 12.40 27.41 24.24
C PRO A 331 11.96 26.63 25.47
N GLU A 332 12.46 27.06 26.62
CA GLU A 332 11.88 26.63 27.89
C GLU A 332 10.49 27.23 28.07
N PHE A 333 9.50 26.38 28.31
CA PHE A 333 8.16 26.78 28.72
C PHE A 333 8.04 26.73 30.25
N GLN A 334 7.35 27.70 30.84
CA GLN A 334 7.04 27.70 32.27
C GLN A 334 6.27 26.41 32.69
N ALA A 335 6.37 26.06 33.97
CA ALA A 335 5.76 24.85 34.53
C ALA A 335 4.21 24.85 34.44
N LYS A 336 3.64 23.65 34.55
CA LYS A 336 2.19 23.26 34.47
C LYS A 336 1.22 24.40 34.12
N ILE A 337 0.73 24.40 32.88
CA ILE A 337 -0.40 25.23 32.46
C ILE A 337 -1.71 24.49 32.75
N GLY A 338 -2.78 25.24 33.08
CA GLY A 338 -4.12 24.66 33.23
C GLY A 338 -4.70 24.18 31.89
N LYS A 339 -5.87 23.51 31.91
CA LYS A 339 -6.60 23.12 30.69
C LYS A 339 -7.17 24.33 29.96
N GLY A 340 -6.87 24.47 28.68
CA GLY A 340 -7.37 25.57 27.86
C GLY A 340 -6.39 26.72 27.57
N PRO A 341 -5.61 27.29 28.53
CA PRO A 341 -4.64 28.32 28.20
C PRO A 341 -3.50 27.77 27.31
N GLN A 342 -2.97 28.66 26.48
CA GLN A 342 -1.74 28.44 25.71
C GLN A 342 -0.63 29.32 26.27
N VAL A 343 0.59 28.83 26.23
CA VAL A 343 1.81 29.64 26.41
C VAL A 343 2.60 29.54 25.12
N TYR A 344 3.12 30.66 24.63
CA TYR A 344 3.88 30.68 23.40
C TYR A 344 5.13 31.55 23.55
N LYS A 345 6.11 31.22 22.73
CA LYS A 345 7.31 31.99 22.47
C LYS A 345 7.55 31.99 20.97
N ASN A 346 8.18 33.02 20.45
CA ASN A 346 8.46 33.13 19.02
C ASN A 346 9.87 33.66 18.74
N THR A 347 10.36 33.32 17.57
CA THR A 347 11.45 34.04 16.89
C THR A 347 10.83 35.04 15.91
N ASP A 348 11.62 35.54 14.95
CA ASP A 348 11.12 36.36 13.85
C ASP A 348 10.18 35.63 12.90
N ASN A 349 10.39 34.33 12.72
CA ASN A 349 9.75 33.57 11.65
C ASN A 349 9.04 32.31 12.16
N MET A 350 9.17 31.98 13.44
CA MET A 350 8.66 30.72 13.99
C MET A 350 8.01 30.92 15.35
N LEU A 351 6.86 30.27 15.53
CA LEU A 351 6.11 30.15 16.77
C LEU A 351 6.37 28.79 17.41
N ALA A 352 6.70 28.79 18.69
CA ALA A 352 6.67 27.62 19.55
C ALA A 352 5.55 27.80 20.59
N LEU A 353 4.60 26.87 20.61
CA LEU A 353 3.38 26.97 21.38
C LEU A 353 3.17 25.72 22.20
N LYS A 354 2.89 25.89 23.49
CA LYS A 354 2.49 24.84 24.42
C LYS A 354 1.02 25.01 24.78
N TRP A 355 0.24 23.94 24.58
CA TRP A 355 -1.19 23.89 24.91
C TRP A 355 -1.49 22.61 25.70
N HIS A 356 -2.40 22.69 26.67
CA HIS A 356 -2.74 21.57 27.54
C HIS A 356 -4.22 21.19 27.46
N ASP A 357 -4.48 19.91 27.16
CA ASP A 357 -5.78 19.25 27.34
C ASP A 357 -5.66 18.15 28.38
N LYS A 358 -5.47 16.89 27.96
CA LYS A 358 -5.14 15.79 28.87
C LYS A 358 -3.65 15.75 29.17
N ASN A 359 -2.85 16.09 28.17
CA ASN A 359 -1.39 16.13 28.22
C ASN A 359 -0.91 17.39 27.49
N ASP A 360 0.33 17.77 27.80
CA ASP A 360 1.00 18.89 27.14
C ASP A 360 1.26 18.54 25.66
N VAL A 361 0.82 19.42 24.76
CA VAL A 361 1.12 19.38 23.33
C VAL A 361 1.96 20.60 23.00
N ILE A 362 3.12 20.39 22.39
CA ILE A 362 3.96 21.46 21.86
C ILE A 362 3.84 21.45 20.34
N ILE A 363 3.56 22.61 19.76
CA ILE A 363 3.51 22.85 18.31
C ILE A 363 4.65 23.79 17.94
N LEU A 364 5.37 23.46 16.86
CA LEU A 364 6.17 24.42 16.10
C LEU A 364 5.39 24.82 14.86
N SER A 365 5.43 26.11 14.51
CA SER A 365 4.72 26.62 13.34
C SER A 365 5.36 27.89 12.80
N THR A 366 5.51 27.98 11.49
CA THR A 366 5.94 29.21 10.78
C THR A 366 4.79 29.95 10.10
N ILE A 367 3.54 29.48 10.24
CA ILE A 367 2.38 29.97 9.48
C ILE A 367 1.22 30.49 10.35
N HIS A 368 1.19 30.13 11.64
CA HIS A 368 0.14 30.48 12.59
C HIS A 368 0.54 31.64 13.51
N GLU A 369 -0.47 32.43 13.89
CA GLU A 369 -0.41 33.32 15.04
C GLU A 369 -0.83 32.57 16.32
N PRO A 370 -0.44 33.04 17.52
CA PRO A 370 -0.89 32.46 18.79
C PRO A 370 -2.35 32.81 19.09
N GLN A 371 -3.27 32.28 18.29
CA GLN A 371 -4.71 32.52 18.40
C GLN A 371 -5.42 31.29 18.97
N MET A 372 -6.47 31.55 19.76
CA MET A 372 -7.37 30.53 20.32
C MET A 372 -8.74 30.62 19.65
N LYS A 373 -9.38 29.47 19.45
CA LYS A 373 -10.73 29.38 18.90
C LYS A 373 -11.59 28.48 19.79
N ASN A 374 -12.85 28.86 19.95
CA ASN A 374 -13.86 28.02 20.59
C ASN A 374 -14.20 26.86 19.64
N THR A 375 -14.20 25.64 20.17
CA THR A 375 -14.59 24.42 19.47
C THR A 375 -15.55 23.62 20.34
N GLU A 376 -16.47 22.89 19.74
CA GLU A 376 -17.40 22.04 20.48
C GLU A 376 -16.87 20.60 20.56
N ARG A 377 -16.89 20.03 21.76
CA ARG A 377 -16.60 18.61 22.01
C ARG A 377 -17.62 18.07 22.99
N ASN A 378 -18.41 17.07 22.60
CA ASN A 378 -19.46 16.47 23.42
C ASN A 378 -20.40 17.54 24.04
N SER A 379 -20.89 18.46 23.21
CA SER A 379 -21.76 19.58 23.63
C SER A 379 -21.14 20.55 24.65
N THR A 380 -19.82 20.49 24.85
CA THR A 380 -19.07 21.43 25.70
C THR A 380 -18.14 22.29 24.84
N THR A 381 -18.19 23.61 25.05
CA THR A 381 -17.28 24.55 24.38
C THR A 381 -15.92 24.50 25.05
N ILE A 382 -14.89 24.15 24.27
CA ILE A 382 -13.48 24.15 24.69
C ILE A 382 -12.70 25.17 23.88
N GLN A 383 -11.78 25.89 24.53
CA GLN A 383 -10.81 26.73 23.83
C GLN A 383 -9.60 25.92 23.40
N LYS A 384 -9.29 25.98 22.11
CA LYS A 384 -8.16 25.28 21.51
C LYS A 384 -7.36 26.22 20.61
N SER A 385 -6.04 26.08 20.60
CA SER A 385 -5.19 26.88 19.71
C SER A 385 -5.52 26.57 18.25
N VAL A 386 -5.58 27.61 17.42
CA VAL A 386 -5.82 27.49 15.97
C VAL A 386 -4.78 26.57 15.34
N SER A 387 -3.50 26.71 15.71
CA SER A 387 -2.43 25.83 15.21
C SER A 387 -2.67 24.34 15.50
N VAL A 388 -3.22 24.01 16.67
CA VAL A 388 -3.54 22.63 17.06
C VAL A 388 -4.79 22.15 16.31
N ILE A 389 -5.77 23.02 16.06
CA ILE A 389 -6.95 22.68 15.24
C ILE A 389 -6.51 22.35 13.82
N ASP A 390 -5.74 23.23 13.19
CA ASP A 390 -5.26 23.07 11.82
C ASP A 390 -4.37 21.84 11.71
N TYR A 391 -3.42 21.65 12.63
CA TYR A 391 -2.60 20.43 12.68
C TYR A 391 -3.44 19.15 12.64
N ASN A 392 -4.42 19.01 13.54
CA ASN A 392 -5.24 17.81 13.63
C ASN A 392 -6.09 17.60 12.37
N PHE A 393 -6.60 18.68 11.78
CA PHE A 393 -7.37 18.60 10.55
C PHE A 393 -6.52 18.10 9.37
N ASN A 394 -5.33 18.66 9.18
CA ASN A 394 -4.49 18.38 8.01
C ASN A 394 -3.84 16.98 8.09
N ILE A 395 -3.30 16.57 9.25
CA ILE A 395 -2.66 15.24 9.42
C ILE A 395 -3.66 14.10 9.26
N HIS A 396 -4.91 14.30 9.70
CA HIS A 396 -5.96 13.29 9.62
C HIS A 396 -6.28 12.79 8.20
N MET A 397 -5.87 13.51 7.15
CA MET A 397 -6.09 13.08 5.76
C MET A 397 -5.41 11.74 5.44
N ILE A 398 -4.23 11.48 6.00
CA ILE A 398 -3.50 10.23 5.76
C ILE A 398 -4.14 9.08 6.53
N ASP A 399 -4.52 9.29 7.79
CA ASP A 399 -5.29 8.31 8.57
C ASP A 399 -6.61 7.92 7.88
N LYS A 400 -7.27 8.90 7.23
CA LYS A 400 -8.48 8.67 6.45
C LYS A 400 -8.20 7.79 5.23
N ALA A 401 -7.11 8.05 4.50
CA ALA A 401 -6.69 7.22 3.37
C ALA A 401 -6.39 5.78 3.80
N ASP A 402 -5.57 5.61 4.85
CA ASP A 402 -5.25 4.31 5.45
C ASP A 402 -6.52 3.55 5.86
N THR A 403 -7.46 4.24 6.51
CA THR A 403 -8.73 3.66 6.93
C THR A 403 -9.55 3.19 5.72
N GLN A 404 -9.71 4.01 4.68
CA GLN A 404 -10.45 3.63 3.47
C GLN A 404 -9.82 2.44 2.75
N ILE A 405 -8.49 2.42 2.63
CA ILE A 405 -7.74 1.32 2.01
C ILE A 405 -7.91 0.04 2.82
N SER A 406 -7.81 0.10 4.15
CA SER A 406 -7.90 -1.07 5.02
C SER A 406 -9.23 -1.83 4.90
N LEU A 407 -10.33 -1.16 4.54
CA LEU A 407 -11.65 -1.77 4.35
C LEU A 407 -11.67 -2.76 3.17
N VAL A 408 -10.86 -2.53 2.15
CA VAL A 408 -10.85 -3.31 0.90
C VAL A 408 -9.45 -3.76 0.49
N GLU A 409 -8.50 -3.83 1.41
CA GLU A 409 -7.10 -4.15 1.13
C GLU A 409 -6.91 -5.48 0.36
N CYS A 410 -6.03 -5.43 -0.64
CA CYS A 410 -5.51 -6.58 -1.40
C CYS A 410 -4.54 -7.45 -0.59
N LEU A 411 -4.16 -7.02 0.62
CA LEU A 411 -3.10 -7.68 1.38
C LEU A 411 -3.48 -9.09 1.83
N ARG A 412 -2.62 -10.05 1.49
CA ARG A 412 -2.72 -11.45 1.91
C ARG A 412 -1.40 -11.92 2.52
N LYS A 413 -1.44 -13.06 3.21
CA LYS A 413 -0.22 -13.76 3.62
C LYS A 413 0.51 -14.21 2.35
N THR A 414 1.68 -13.63 2.10
CA THR A 414 2.55 -13.92 0.96
C THR A 414 3.98 -14.05 1.47
N VAL A 415 4.75 -14.96 0.88
CA VAL A 415 6.13 -15.24 1.29
C VAL A 415 7.14 -14.22 0.75
N LYS A 416 6.76 -13.40 -0.25
CA LYS A 416 7.66 -12.42 -0.88
C LYS A 416 7.23 -10.99 -0.58
N TRP A 417 8.09 -10.23 0.12
CA TRP A 417 7.82 -8.86 0.57
C TRP A 417 7.45 -7.91 -0.57
N TYR A 418 8.14 -8.00 -1.71
CA TYR A 418 7.96 -7.08 -2.83
C TYR A 418 6.59 -7.26 -3.50
N ARG A 419 6.03 -8.48 -3.53
CA ARG A 419 4.66 -8.72 -4.01
C ARG A 419 3.64 -8.11 -3.06
N LYS A 420 3.89 -8.18 -1.75
CA LYS A 420 3.01 -7.56 -0.76
C LYS A 420 2.99 -6.04 -0.93
N LEU A 421 4.16 -5.44 -1.10
CA LEU A 421 4.31 -4.01 -1.36
C LEU A 421 3.63 -3.62 -2.69
N PHE A 422 3.77 -4.42 -3.74
CA PHE A 422 3.05 -4.21 -5.00
C PHE A 422 1.52 -4.14 -4.81
N PHE A 423 0.93 -5.11 -4.12
CA PHE A 423 -0.51 -5.13 -3.90
C PHE A 423 -0.99 -3.97 -3.04
N HIS A 424 -0.17 -3.47 -2.11
CA HIS A 424 -0.47 -2.21 -1.42
C HIS A 424 -0.43 -1.02 -2.37
N MET A 425 0.57 -0.92 -3.25
CA MET A 425 0.64 0.14 -4.25
C MET A 425 -0.50 0.09 -5.26
N LEU A 426 -1.01 -1.10 -5.58
CA LEU A 426 -2.25 -1.28 -6.33
C LEU A 426 -3.45 -0.68 -5.57
N ASP A 427 -3.56 -0.95 -4.26
CA ASP A 427 -4.60 -0.33 -3.43
C ASP A 427 -4.46 1.21 -3.38
N LEU A 428 -3.24 1.75 -3.25
CA LEU A 428 -2.97 3.19 -3.33
C LEU A 428 -3.39 3.76 -4.70
N SER A 429 -3.12 3.03 -5.79
CA SER A 429 -3.50 3.45 -7.15
C SER A 429 -5.02 3.50 -7.32
N VAL A 430 -5.75 2.51 -6.80
CA VAL A 430 -7.23 2.50 -6.79
C VAL A 430 -7.79 3.60 -5.90
N PHE A 431 -7.15 3.87 -4.75
CA PHE A 431 -7.55 4.97 -3.88
C PHE A 431 -7.35 6.33 -4.56
N ASN A 432 -6.19 6.56 -5.18
CA ASN A 432 -5.93 7.80 -5.92
C ASN A 432 -6.88 7.97 -7.10
N SER A 433 -7.18 6.90 -7.86
CA SER A 433 -8.15 6.98 -8.95
C SER A 433 -9.56 7.29 -8.44
N TYR A 434 -9.95 6.71 -7.29
CA TYR A 434 -11.19 7.03 -6.58
C TYR A 434 -11.27 8.50 -6.17
N VAL A 435 -10.23 9.01 -5.50
CA VAL A 435 -10.20 10.40 -5.03
C VAL A 435 -10.20 11.36 -6.24
N HIS A 436 -9.42 11.06 -7.27
CA HIS A 436 -9.40 11.84 -8.50
C HIS A 436 -10.78 11.87 -9.19
N ASN A 437 -11.49 10.73 -9.25
CA ASN A 437 -12.88 10.70 -9.72
C ASN A 437 -13.80 11.53 -8.82
N LYS A 438 -13.71 11.33 -7.51
CA LYS A 438 -14.53 12.04 -6.50
C LYS A 438 -14.36 13.55 -6.59
N VAL A 439 -13.17 14.08 -6.89
CA VAL A 439 -12.96 15.53 -7.04
C VAL A 439 -13.60 16.06 -8.33
N ASN A 440 -13.62 15.26 -9.40
CA ASN A 440 -14.08 15.68 -10.73
C ASN A 440 -15.55 15.38 -11.03
N THR A 441 -16.22 14.51 -10.26
CA THR A 441 -17.63 14.17 -10.46
C THR A 441 -18.57 14.79 -9.42
N VAL A 442 -19.80 15.10 -9.83
CA VAL A 442 -20.89 15.48 -8.91
C VAL A 442 -21.38 14.26 -8.12
N LYS A 443 -21.40 13.07 -8.74
CA LYS A 443 -21.93 11.84 -8.12
C LYS A 443 -20.90 11.19 -7.21
N LYS A 444 -20.94 11.52 -5.92
CA LYS A 444 -20.04 10.94 -4.93
C LYS A 444 -20.38 9.46 -4.66
N ARG A 445 -19.38 8.58 -4.76
CA ARG A 445 -19.46 7.15 -4.41
C ARG A 445 -18.60 6.86 -3.19
N LYS A 446 -18.88 5.77 -2.47
CA LYS A 446 -17.94 5.25 -1.46
C LYS A 446 -16.78 4.55 -2.16
N CYS A 447 -15.60 4.54 -1.53
CA CYS A 447 -14.41 3.90 -2.09
C CYS A 447 -14.64 2.42 -2.44
N VAL A 448 -15.38 1.70 -1.59
CA VAL A 448 -15.74 0.29 -1.79
C VAL A 448 -16.59 0.10 -3.07
N ASP A 449 -17.58 0.96 -3.30
CA ASP A 449 -18.46 0.87 -4.46
C ASP A 449 -17.73 1.23 -5.76
N TYR A 450 -16.86 2.25 -5.70
CA TYR A 450 -16.00 2.64 -6.82
C TYR A 450 -15.07 1.49 -7.22
N ARG A 451 -14.44 0.82 -6.25
CA ARG A 451 -13.58 -0.34 -6.52
C ARG A 451 -14.35 -1.50 -7.15
N LEU A 452 -15.56 -1.78 -6.69
CA LEU A 452 -16.38 -2.84 -7.27
C LEU A 452 -16.76 -2.51 -8.72
N GLN A 453 -17.09 -1.26 -9.02
CA GLN A 453 -17.33 -0.80 -10.38
C GLN A 453 -16.06 -0.92 -11.24
N LEU A 454 -14.90 -0.50 -10.74
CA LEU A 454 -13.62 -0.67 -11.43
C LEU A 454 -13.39 -2.15 -11.80
N ILE A 455 -13.62 -3.07 -10.87
CA ILE A 455 -13.51 -4.52 -11.13
C ILE A 455 -14.47 -4.92 -12.26
N HIS A 456 -15.71 -4.48 -12.25
CA HIS A 456 -16.67 -4.77 -13.33
C HIS A 456 -16.18 -4.26 -14.69
N GLU A 457 -15.75 -3.00 -14.77
CA GLU A 457 -15.29 -2.38 -16.02
C GLU A 457 -14.00 -3.05 -16.54
N VAL A 458 -13.06 -3.40 -15.67
CA VAL A 458 -11.86 -4.15 -16.05
C VAL A 458 -12.25 -5.53 -16.59
N LEU A 459 -13.12 -6.27 -15.89
CA LEU A 459 -13.53 -7.59 -16.33
C LEU A 459 -14.29 -7.55 -17.66
N GLN A 460 -15.17 -6.56 -17.88
CA GLN A 460 -15.89 -6.38 -19.14
C GLN A 460 -14.95 -6.02 -20.29
N THR A 461 -13.93 -5.21 -20.03
CA THR A 461 -13.00 -4.73 -21.07
C THR A 461 -11.97 -5.77 -21.46
N TYR A 462 -11.45 -6.54 -20.50
CA TYR A 462 -10.28 -7.38 -20.71
C TYR A 462 -10.55 -8.89 -20.67
N THR A 463 -11.68 -9.34 -20.12
CA THR A 463 -11.98 -10.77 -20.13
C THR A 463 -12.41 -11.18 -21.53
N VAL A 464 -11.52 -11.86 -22.24
CA VAL A 464 -11.87 -12.50 -23.52
C VAL A 464 -12.92 -13.57 -23.23
N ALA A 465 -14.06 -13.51 -23.92
CA ALA A 465 -15.06 -14.58 -23.85
C ALA A 465 -14.35 -15.90 -24.18
N LYS A 466 -14.32 -16.84 -23.24
CA LYS A 466 -13.87 -18.20 -23.56
C LYS A 466 -14.77 -18.67 -24.70
N PRO A 467 -14.24 -19.06 -25.87
CA PRO A 467 -15.06 -19.76 -26.84
C PRO A 467 -15.67 -20.92 -26.06
N THR A 468 -16.99 -21.07 -26.13
CA THR A 468 -17.65 -22.25 -25.62
C THR A 468 -16.98 -23.42 -26.32
N ILE A 469 -16.06 -24.08 -25.65
CA ILE A 469 -15.60 -25.41 -26.03
C ILE A 469 -16.77 -26.33 -25.65
N GLY A 470 -17.91 -26.13 -26.31
CA GLY A 470 -18.81 -27.21 -26.56
C GLY A 470 -17.98 -28.24 -27.30
N ARG A 471 -17.99 -29.47 -26.80
CA ARG A 471 -17.70 -30.61 -27.66
C ARG A 471 -18.45 -30.35 -28.96
N PRO A 472 -17.83 -30.43 -30.16
CA PRO A 472 -18.56 -30.27 -31.40
C PRO A 472 -19.77 -31.18 -31.29
N THR A 473 -20.97 -30.58 -31.22
CA THR A 473 -22.17 -31.35 -31.41
C THR A 473 -22.09 -31.71 -32.87
N LEU A 474 -21.64 -32.94 -33.15
CA LEU A 474 -21.82 -33.52 -34.46
C LEU A 474 -23.31 -33.37 -34.73
N THR A 475 -23.65 -32.38 -35.55
CA THR A 475 -24.88 -32.35 -36.32
C THR A 475 -24.86 -33.59 -37.21
N ASP A 476 -25.18 -34.72 -36.61
CA ASP A 476 -25.97 -35.82 -37.16
C ASP A 476 -26.18 -36.84 -36.03
N LEU A 477 -27.31 -36.72 -35.32
CA LEU A 477 -27.74 -37.62 -34.26
C LEU A 477 -28.47 -38.86 -34.82
N SER A 478 -28.19 -39.27 -36.06
CA SER A 478 -28.90 -40.39 -36.70
C SER A 478 -28.07 -41.66 -36.97
N THR A 479 -26.76 -41.72 -36.66
CA THR A 479 -25.94 -42.92 -36.94
C THR A 479 -24.99 -43.38 -35.82
N ARG A 480 -25.06 -42.82 -34.61
CA ARG A 480 -24.26 -43.35 -33.48
C ARG A 480 -25.04 -44.42 -32.69
N LEU A 481 -24.53 -45.65 -32.81
CA LEU A 481 -24.90 -46.90 -32.13
C LEU A 481 -25.89 -47.80 -32.88
N THR A 482 -25.47 -48.36 -34.03
CA THR A 482 -26.06 -49.61 -34.54
C THR A 482 -25.23 -50.85 -34.19
N ASP A 483 -23.92 -50.72 -33.95
CA ASP A 483 -23.11 -51.85 -33.51
C ASP A 483 -23.11 -51.99 -31.99
N ARG A 484 -23.94 -52.92 -31.52
CA ARG A 484 -23.83 -53.48 -30.18
C ARG A 484 -22.61 -54.40 -30.17
N GLN A 485 -21.46 -53.90 -29.71
CA GLN A 485 -20.34 -54.78 -29.35
C GLN A 485 -20.74 -55.62 -28.13
N PHE A 486 -21.29 -56.81 -28.38
CA PHE A 486 -21.59 -57.76 -27.33
C PHE A 486 -20.34 -58.60 -27.02
N PRO A 487 -20.06 -58.88 -25.74
CA PRO A 487 -18.99 -59.80 -25.38
C PRO A 487 -19.25 -61.17 -26.02
N SER A 488 -18.35 -61.64 -26.89
CA SER A 488 -18.40 -63.02 -27.41
C SER A 488 -17.44 -63.90 -26.62
N LEU A 489 -17.83 -65.17 -26.43
CA LEU A 489 -16.99 -66.17 -25.79
C LEU A 489 -15.93 -66.65 -26.79
N VAL A 490 -14.67 -66.69 -26.36
CA VAL A 490 -13.61 -67.30 -27.16
C VAL A 490 -13.78 -68.83 -27.12
N PRO A 491 -13.77 -69.54 -28.27
CA PRO A 491 -13.88 -71.00 -28.29
C PRO A 491 -12.73 -71.67 -27.53
N GLU A 492 -13.03 -72.76 -26.81
CA GLU A 492 -12.03 -73.55 -26.09
C GLU A 492 -11.08 -74.23 -27.08
N THR A 493 -9.79 -74.17 -26.79
CA THR A 493 -8.74 -74.91 -27.51
C THR A 493 -7.99 -75.78 -26.51
N THR A 494 -7.38 -76.86 -26.98
CA THR A 494 -6.67 -77.87 -26.16
C THR A 494 -5.61 -77.28 -25.22
N ASN A 495 -5.15 -76.05 -25.45
CA ASN A 495 -4.16 -75.34 -24.64
C ASN A 495 -4.70 -74.18 -23.78
N ARG A 496 -6.02 -73.97 -23.66
CA ARG A 496 -6.60 -72.88 -22.83
C ARG A 496 -7.85 -73.32 -22.08
N GLN A 497 -7.71 -73.54 -20.76
CA GLN A 497 -8.78 -74.05 -19.88
C GLN A 497 -9.60 -72.96 -19.15
N THR A 498 -9.36 -71.66 -19.38
CA THR A 498 -10.12 -70.58 -18.71
C THR A 498 -10.90 -69.72 -19.70
N ARG A 499 -12.21 -69.60 -19.45
CA ARG A 499 -13.15 -68.80 -20.25
C ARG A 499 -12.80 -67.32 -20.21
N GLN A 500 -12.44 -66.75 -21.35
CA GLN A 500 -12.23 -65.30 -21.52
C GLN A 500 -13.24 -64.74 -22.53
N ARG A 501 -13.68 -63.50 -22.28
CA ARG A 501 -14.55 -62.75 -23.19
C ARG A 501 -13.69 -61.82 -24.03
N LYS A 502 -14.00 -61.72 -25.33
CA LYS A 502 -13.44 -60.68 -26.20
C LYS A 502 -14.55 -59.71 -26.62
N CYS A 503 -14.22 -58.42 -26.71
CA CYS A 503 -15.05 -57.47 -27.43
C CYS A 503 -14.84 -57.70 -28.93
N VAL A 504 -15.93 -57.72 -29.71
CA VAL A 504 -15.91 -57.78 -31.18
C VAL A 504 -16.44 -56.46 -31.68
#